data_AF-A0A7R9YPQ6-F1
#
_entry.id   AF-A0A7R9YPQ6-F1
#
_cell.length_a   1.000
_cell.length_b   1.000
_cell.length_c   1.000
_cell.angle_alpha   90.00
_cell.angle_beta   90.00
_cell.angle_gamma   90.00
#
_symmetry.space_group_name_H-M   'P 1'
#
loop_
_entity.id
_entity.type
_entity.pdbx_description
1 polymer ?
#
loop_
_entity_poly.entity_id
_entity_poly.type
_entity_poly.pdbx_seq_one_letter_code
_entity_poly.pdbx_strand_id
1 'polypeptide(L)'
;IEGVFKSPPAVGNAFAVLAILMGIWSIIGVEFFAPFAPQHFGTFARAMLTTWQMMTLDGWADIARPLIYGSNAQNLIAGPIYFVSYTFVAAVVMANVVIAILLDNYLLAIDRQNDERDEAPAFCLTIYGAVRAGPKK
;
A
#
# COMPACT_ATOMS: atom_id res chain seq x y z
N ILE A 1 -1.51 -11.25 -19.40
CA ILE A 1 -2.36 -10.14 -18.89
C ILE A 1 -3.20 -10.60 -17.69
N GLU A 2 -3.57 -11.88 -17.59
CA GLU A 2 -4.34 -12.44 -16.47
C GLU A 2 -3.63 -12.45 -15.11
N GLY A 3 -2.29 -12.41 -15.07
CA GLY A 3 -1.51 -12.44 -13.83
C GLY A 3 -1.63 -11.18 -12.97
N VAL A 4 -1.93 -10.01 -13.55
CA VAL A 4 -2.05 -8.74 -12.79
C VAL A 4 -3.38 -8.66 -12.02
N PHE A 5 -4.45 -9.21 -12.60
CA PHE A 5 -5.77 -9.28 -11.94
C PHE A 5 -5.87 -10.39 -10.91
N LYS A 6 -4.94 -11.34 -10.89
CA LYS A 6 -4.74 -12.28 -9.77
C LYS A 6 -3.91 -11.64 -8.65
N SER A 7 -4.14 -10.34 -8.40
CA SER A 7 -3.66 -9.70 -7.18
C SER A 7 -4.31 -10.43 -5.99
N PRO A 8 -3.59 -10.68 -4.89
CA PRO A 8 -4.21 -11.20 -3.68
C PRO A 8 -5.41 -10.30 -3.32
N PRO A 9 -6.63 -10.84 -3.14
CA PRO A 9 -7.83 -10.04 -2.89
C PRO A 9 -7.67 -9.09 -1.69
N ALA A 10 -6.72 -9.38 -0.79
CA ALA A 10 -6.35 -8.55 0.33
C ALA A 10 -5.72 -7.19 -0.06
N VAL A 11 -4.79 -7.16 -1.03
CA VAL A 11 -4.04 -5.94 -1.39
C VAL A 11 -4.93 -4.94 -2.13
N GLY A 12 -5.86 -5.42 -2.97
CA GLY A 12 -6.81 -4.57 -3.70
C GLY A 12 -7.71 -3.74 -2.77
N ASN A 13 -8.17 -4.33 -1.66
CA ASN A 13 -8.98 -3.62 -0.66
C ASN A 13 -8.19 -2.50 0.02
N ALA A 14 -6.91 -2.69 0.30
CA ALA A 14 -6.06 -1.67 0.90
C ALA A 14 -5.84 -0.47 -0.05
N PHE A 15 -5.64 -0.72 -1.35
CA PHE A 15 -5.58 0.34 -2.35
C PHE A 15 -6.90 1.10 -2.50
N ALA A 16 -8.05 0.42 -2.40
CA ALA A 16 -9.36 1.08 -2.41
C ALA A 16 -9.54 1.99 -1.18
N VAL A 17 -9.17 1.52 0.01
CA VAL A 17 -9.19 2.33 1.25
C VAL A 17 -8.27 3.55 1.11
N LEU A 18 -7.07 3.37 0.54
CA LEU A 18 -6.13 4.46 0.29
C LEU A 18 -6.71 5.52 -0.66
N ALA A 19 -7.34 5.09 -1.76
CA ALA A 19 -7.98 6.01 -2.71
C ALA A 19 -9.12 6.81 -2.07
N ILE A 20 -9.92 6.18 -1.19
CA ILE A 20 -10.98 6.85 -0.43
C ILE A 20 -10.38 7.88 0.54
N LEU A 21 -9.34 7.51 1.28
CA LEU A 21 -8.65 8.41 2.21
C LEU A 21 -8.07 9.64 1.50
N MET A 22 -7.43 9.43 0.34
CA MET A 22 -6.99 10.53 -0.52
C MET A 22 -8.14 11.45 -0.93
N GLY A 23 -9.28 10.88 -1.33
CA GLY A 23 -10.46 11.65 -1.72
C GLY A 23 -10.99 12.51 -0.58
N ILE A 24 -11.12 11.95 0.62
CA ILE A 24 -11.61 12.67 1.81
C ILE A 24 -10.67 13.84 2.15
N TRP A 25 -9.37 13.58 2.21
CA TRP A 25 -8.38 14.63 2.51
C TRP A 25 -8.32 15.68 1.41
N SER A 26 -8.48 15.29 0.14
CA SER A 26 -8.53 16.24 -0.97
C SER A 26 -9.72 17.19 -0.86
N ILE A 27 -10.91 16.70 -0.49
CA ILE A 27 -12.09 17.55 -0.29
C ILE A 27 -11.87 18.53 0.87
N ILE A 28 -11.35 18.05 2.01
CA ILE A 28 -11.01 18.89 3.16
C ILE A 28 -10.00 19.96 2.75
N GLY A 29 -8.97 19.57 1.98
CA GLY A 29 -7.93 20.47 1.53
C GLY A 29 -8.45 21.56 0.60
N VAL A 30 -9.36 21.22 -0.33
CA VAL A 30 -10.03 22.21 -1.20
C VAL A 30 -10.84 23.19 -0.36
N GLU A 31 -11.65 22.71 0.58
CA GLU A 31 -12.54 23.56 1.37
C GLU A 31 -11.77 24.57 2.23
N PHE A 32 -10.68 24.14 2.87
CA PHE A 32 -9.92 24.98 3.81
C PHE A 32 -8.80 25.78 3.15
N PHE A 33 -8.12 25.23 2.14
CA PHE A 33 -6.87 25.78 1.62
C PHE A 33 -6.96 26.30 0.18
N ALA A 34 -8.06 26.11 -0.55
CA ALA A 34 -8.21 26.67 -1.91
C ALA A 34 -7.96 28.18 -1.99
N PRO A 35 -8.41 29.03 -1.04
CA PRO A 35 -8.18 30.48 -1.11
C PRO A 35 -6.71 30.88 -0.96
N PHE A 36 -5.89 30.05 -0.31
CA PHE A 36 -4.52 30.39 0.09
C PHE A 36 -3.46 29.64 -0.71
N ALA A 37 -3.79 28.44 -1.19
CA ALA A 37 -2.92 27.59 -1.98
C ALA A 37 -3.66 27.06 -3.23
N PRO A 38 -4.17 27.94 -4.12
CA PRO A 38 -4.98 27.54 -5.27
C PRO A 38 -4.23 26.66 -6.28
N GLN A 39 -2.90 26.70 -6.27
CA GLN A 39 -2.04 25.83 -7.07
C GLN A 39 -2.12 24.36 -6.64
N HIS A 40 -2.31 24.09 -5.34
CA HIS A 40 -2.37 22.74 -4.77
C HIS A 40 -3.82 22.31 -4.52
N PHE A 41 -4.64 23.20 -3.97
CA PHE A 41 -5.99 22.88 -3.49
C PHE A 41 -7.11 23.61 -4.24
N GLY A 42 -6.82 24.31 -5.34
CA GLY A 42 -7.84 25.10 -6.06
C GLY A 42 -8.91 24.28 -6.79
N THR A 43 -8.68 22.99 -7.03
CA THR A 43 -9.67 22.05 -7.58
C THR A 43 -9.47 20.68 -6.96
N PHE A 44 -10.51 19.84 -6.94
CA PHE A 44 -10.41 18.48 -6.43
C PHE A 44 -9.30 17.66 -7.11
N ALA A 45 -9.16 17.75 -8.43
CA ALA A 45 -8.11 17.03 -9.16
C ALA A 45 -6.69 17.47 -8.75
N ARG A 46 -6.47 18.78 -8.54
CA ARG A 46 -5.19 19.29 -8.03
C ARG A 46 -4.93 18.84 -6.59
N ALA A 47 -5.97 18.82 -5.76
CA ALA A 47 -5.87 18.35 -4.38
C ALA A 47 -5.56 16.84 -4.32
N MET A 48 -6.14 16.04 -5.23
CA MET A 48 -5.82 14.62 -5.38
C MET A 48 -4.36 14.39 -5.79
N LEU A 49 -3.82 15.20 -6.70
CA LEU A 49 -2.40 15.13 -7.06
C LEU A 49 -1.50 15.59 -5.91
N THR A 50 -1.91 16.63 -5.17
CA THR A 50 -1.16 17.14 -4.02
C THR A 50 -1.11 16.12 -2.89
N THR A 51 -2.24 15.49 -2.56
CA THR A 51 -2.29 14.43 -1.54
C THR A 51 -1.49 13.20 -1.98
N TRP A 52 -1.54 12.82 -3.25
CA TRP A 52 -0.65 11.79 -3.80
C TRP A 52 0.83 12.11 -3.60
N GLN A 53 1.27 13.33 -3.93
CA GLN A 53 2.65 13.79 -3.72
C GLN A 53 3.06 13.80 -2.24
N MET A 54 2.16 14.26 -1.36
CA MET A 54 2.36 14.24 0.08
C MET A 54 2.53 12.81 0.62
N MET A 55 1.77 11.85 0.10
CA MET A 55 1.88 10.44 0.48
C MET A 55 3.23 9.83 0.07
N THR A 56 3.72 10.16 -1.12
CA THR A 56 5.04 9.68 -1.59
C THR A 56 6.21 10.43 -0.94
N LEU A 57 5.93 11.48 -0.16
CA LEU A 57 6.92 12.40 0.39
C LEU A 57 7.82 12.99 -0.71
N ASP A 58 7.25 13.26 -1.89
CA ASP A 58 7.97 13.91 -2.98
C ASP A 58 7.62 15.40 -3.01
N GLY A 59 8.63 16.27 -2.92
CA GLY A 59 8.42 17.73 -2.89
C GLY A 59 7.52 18.23 -1.74
N TRP A 60 7.27 17.41 -0.71
CA TRP A 60 6.27 17.69 0.33
C TRP A 60 6.53 18.98 1.13
N ALA A 61 7.79 19.40 1.26
CA ALA A 61 8.16 20.62 1.95
C ALA A 61 7.66 21.88 1.22
N ASP A 62 7.60 21.84 -0.11
CA ASP A 62 7.12 22.96 -0.94
C ASP A 62 5.60 23.10 -0.85
N ILE A 63 4.91 22.02 -0.46
CA ILE A 63 3.48 22.03 -0.15
C ILE A 63 3.26 22.47 1.31
N ALA A 64 3.98 21.88 2.25
CA ALA A 64 3.76 22.08 3.68
C ALA A 64 4.16 23.47 4.17
N ARG A 65 5.29 24.02 3.73
CA ARG A 65 5.79 25.32 4.23
C ARG A 65 4.85 26.47 3.88
N PRO A 66 4.37 26.64 2.63
CA PRO A 66 3.39 27.67 2.32
C PRO A 66 2.03 27.43 2.98
N LEU A 67 1.66 26.16 3.20
CA LEU A 67 0.44 25.81 3.91
C LEU A 67 0.49 26.22 5.39
N ILE A 68 1.64 26.05 6.05
CA ILE A 68 1.81 26.30 7.49
C ILE A 68 2.18 27.75 7.78
N TYR A 69 3.13 28.31 7.02
CA TYR A 69 3.70 29.63 7.24
C TYR A 69 3.15 30.70 6.29
N GLY A 70 2.13 30.35 5.48
CA GLY A 70 1.41 31.32 4.67
C GLY A 70 0.78 32.42 5.52
N SER A 71 0.43 33.54 4.87
CA SER A 71 0.06 34.82 5.50
C SER A 71 -1.21 34.81 6.39
N ASN A 72 -1.83 33.66 6.63
CA ASN A 72 -3.06 33.54 7.44
C ASN A 72 -2.81 32.85 8.77
N ALA A 73 -3.13 33.55 9.86
CA ALA A 73 -2.95 33.07 11.24
C ALA A 73 -3.71 31.76 11.53
N GLN A 74 -4.85 31.52 10.88
CA GLN A 74 -5.63 30.27 11.03
C GLN A 74 -4.88 29.04 10.49
N ASN A 75 -3.96 29.23 9.53
CA ASN A 75 -3.21 28.15 8.91
C ASN A 75 -2.03 27.65 9.76
N LEU A 76 -1.57 28.44 10.73
CA LEU A 76 -0.46 28.04 11.62
C LEU A 76 -0.80 26.82 12.48
N ILE A 77 -2.08 26.61 12.79
CA ILE A 77 -2.54 25.47 13.59
C ILE A 77 -3.15 24.40 12.68
N ALA A 78 -4.04 24.79 11.76
CA ALA A 78 -4.72 23.84 10.88
C ALA A 78 -3.79 23.18 9.85
N GLY A 79 -2.82 23.92 9.30
CA GLY A 79 -1.88 23.43 8.30
C GLY A 79 -1.01 22.27 8.78
N PRO A 80 -0.29 22.41 9.92
CA PRO A 80 0.51 21.32 10.47
C PRO A 80 -0.33 20.11 10.85
N ILE A 81 -1.50 20.32 11.45
CA ILE A 81 -2.39 19.23 11.86
C ILE A 81 -2.88 18.47 10.62
N TYR A 82 -3.33 19.17 9.57
CA TYR A 82 -3.75 18.55 8.32
C TYR A 82 -2.61 17.75 7.67
N PHE A 83 -1.42 18.34 7.55
CA PHE A 83 -0.26 17.71 6.92
C PHE A 83 0.22 16.48 7.69
N VAL A 84 0.42 16.60 9.00
CA VAL A 84 0.96 15.53 9.85
C VAL A 84 -0.05 14.39 9.97
N SER A 85 -1.33 14.69 10.19
CA SER A 85 -2.36 13.65 10.29
C SER A 85 -2.51 12.86 8.99
N TYR A 86 -2.53 13.54 7.84
CA TYR A 86 -2.57 12.88 6.54
C TYR A 86 -1.37 11.96 6.33
N THR A 87 -0.17 12.51 6.51
CA THR A 87 1.09 11.80 6.25
C THR A 87 1.21 10.59 7.17
N PHE A 88 0.82 10.71 8.44
CA PHE A 88 0.82 9.60 9.39
C PHE A 88 -0.15 8.49 8.98
N VAL A 89 -1.40 8.83 8.67
CA VAL A 89 -2.41 7.84 8.25
C VAL A 89 -2.00 7.17 6.94
N ALA A 90 -1.56 7.94 5.95
CA ALA A 90 -1.09 7.42 4.67
C ALA A 90 0.11 6.48 4.85
N ALA A 91 1.07 6.83 5.70
CA ALA A 91 2.22 5.98 6.00
C ALA A 91 1.82 4.65 6.67
N VAL A 92 0.87 4.65 7.61
CA VAL A 92 0.36 3.43 8.25
C VAL A 92 -0.34 2.54 7.23
N VAL A 93 -1.19 3.11 6.36
CA VAL A 93 -1.87 2.34 5.30
C VAL A 93 -0.85 1.76 4.31
N MET A 94 0.13 2.55 3.89
CA MET A 94 1.21 2.08 3.01
C MET A 94 2.05 0.97 3.67
N ALA A 95 2.37 1.09 4.96
CA ALA A 95 3.04 0.04 5.71
C ALA A 95 2.21 -1.25 5.74
N ASN A 96 0.89 -1.14 5.95
CA ASN A 96 -0.02 -2.29 5.91
C ASN A 96 -0.06 -2.96 4.53
N VAL A 97 -0.01 -2.18 3.44
CA VAL A 97 0.11 -2.73 2.08
C VAL A 97 1.40 -3.51 1.91
N VAL A 98 2.53 -2.96 2.36
CA VAL A 98 3.83 -3.66 2.29
C VAL A 98 3.81 -4.94 3.12
N ILE A 99 3.27 -4.91 4.34
CA ILE A 99 3.15 -6.08 5.20
C ILE A 99 2.27 -7.15 4.54
N ALA A 100 1.13 -6.77 3.95
CA ALA A 100 0.26 -7.71 3.24
C ALA A 100 1.01 -8.40 2.09
N ILE A 101 1.73 -7.64 1.26
CA ILE A 101 2.51 -8.19 0.15
C ILE A 101 3.63 -9.11 0.66
N LEU A 102 4.35 -8.72 1.70
CA LEU A 102 5.43 -9.53 2.27
C LEU A 102 4.89 -10.82 2.88
N LEU A 103 3.76 -10.76 3.58
CA LEU A 103 3.11 -11.92 4.17
C LEU A 103 2.61 -12.89 3.10
N ASP A 104 1.98 -12.37 2.04
CA ASP A 104 1.55 -13.20 0.91
C ASP A 104 2.74 -13.93 0.26
N ASN A 105 3.87 -13.25 0.07
CA ASN A 105 5.08 -13.87 -0.45
C ASN A 105 5.68 -14.91 0.50
N TYR A 106 5.65 -14.65 1.82
CA TYR A 106 6.14 -15.56 2.84
C TYR A 106 5.28 -16.84 2.92
N LEU A 107 3.96 -16.71 2.91
CA LEU A 107 3.03 -17.83 2.91
C LEU A 107 3.18 -18.69 1.64
N LEU A 108 3.31 -18.05 0.48
CA LEU A 108 3.56 -18.76 -0.79
C LEU A 108 4.89 -19.54 -0.79
N ALA A 109 5.90 -19.08 -0.06
CA ALA A 109 7.16 -19.80 0.07
C ALA A 109 7.04 -21.02 1.02
N ILE A 110 6.28 -20.88 2.11
CA ILE A 110 5.99 -21.98 3.03
C ILE A 110 5.16 -23.07 2.36
N ASP A 111 4.12 -22.70 1.61
CA ASP A 111 3.26 -23.68 0.93
C ASP A 111 4.07 -24.56 -0.03
N ARG A 112 5.01 -23.96 -0.80
CA ARG A 112 5.92 -24.74 -1.66
C ARG A 112 6.82 -25.71 -0.88
N GLN A 113 7.32 -25.29 0.29
CA GLN A 113 8.12 -26.17 1.14
C GLN A 113 7.31 -27.32 1.73
N ASN A 114 6.04 -27.09 2.06
CA ASN A 114 5.15 -28.13 2.54
C ASN A 114 4.84 -29.15 1.43
N ASP A 115 4.56 -28.70 0.21
CA ASP A 115 4.35 -29.57 -0.95
C ASP A 115 5.57 -30.47 -1.23
N GLU A 116 6.78 -29.90 -1.25
CA GLU A 116 8.04 -30.67 -1.43
C GLU A 116 8.26 -31.69 -0.30
N ARG A 117 7.89 -31.34 0.94
CA ARG A 117 8.01 -32.23 2.10
C ARG A 117 7.03 -33.40 2.02
N ASP A 118 5.83 -33.19 1.49
CA ASP A 118 4.80 -34.23 1.34
C ASP A 118 5.08 -35.16 0.14
N GLU A 119 5.77 -34.68 -0.90
CA GLU A 119 6.24 -35.51 -2.02
C GLU A 119 7.43 -36.43 -1.65
N ALA A 120 8.32 -36.00 -0.75
CA ALA A 120 9.50 -36.77 -0.33
C ALA A 120 9.20 -38.20 0.20
N PRO A 121 8.22 -38.44 1.10
CA PRO A 121 7.87 -39.78 1.55
C PRO A 121 7.16 -40.61 0.46
N ALA A 122 6.38 -39.98 -0.42
CA ALA A 122 5.76 -40.67 -1.55
C ALA A 122 6.82 -41.19 -2.53
N PHE A 123 7.79 -40.35 -2.90
CA PHE A 123 8.92 -40.74 -3.75
C PHE A 123 9.76 -41.85 -3.10
N CYS A 124 10.06 -41.73 -1.81
CA CYS A 124 10.81 -42.76 -1.08
C CYS A 124 10.06 -44.10 -1.02
N LEU A 125 8.74 -44.09 -0.80
CA LEU A 125 7.91 -45.29 -0.83
C LEU A 125 7.82 -45.91 -2.23
N THR A 126 7.75 -45.09 -3.28
CA THR A 126 7.80 -45.57 -4.67
C THR A 126 9.14 -46.22 -4.99
N ILE A 127 10.26 -45.60 -4.62
CA ILE A 127 11.60 -46.18 -4.81
C ILE A 127 11.78 -47.45 -3.97
N TYR A 128 11.34 -47.45 -2.71
CA TYR A 128 11.40 -48.62 -1.84
C TYR A 128 10.55 -49.79 -2.39
N GLY A 129 9.35 -49.49 -2.90
CA GLY A 129 8.49 -50.45 -3.59
C GLY A 129 9.14 -51.02 -4.85
N ALA A 130 9.76 -50.18 -5.67
CA ALA A 130 10.49 -50.58 -6.87
C ALA A 130 11.73 -51.43 -6.56
N VAL A 131 12.49 -51.09 -5.52
CA VAL A 131 13.65 -51.86 -5.03
C VAL A 131 13.20 -53.22 -4.46
N ARG A 132 12.07 -53.25 -3.74
CA ARG A 132 11.52 -54.51 -3.17
C ARG A 132 10.95 -55.44 -4.23
N ALA A 133 10.44 -54.90 -5.34
CA ALA A 133 9.85 -55.67 -6.45
C ALA A 133 10.90 -56.35 -7.35
N GLY A 134 12.04 -56.77 -6.79
CA GLY A 134 13.24 -57.27 -7.48
C GLY A 134 12.98 -58.16 -8.71
N PRO A 135 13.92 -58.19 -9.68
CA PRO A 135 13.66 -58.66 -11.04
C PRO A 135 13.10 -60.08 -11.02
N LYS A 136 11.86 -60.23 -11.50
CA LYS A 136 11.26 -61.53 -11.71
C LYS A 136 12.08 -62.24 -12.80
N LYS A 137 12.73 -63.33 -12.39
CA LYS A 137 13.40 -64.27 -13.29
C LYS A 137 12.42 -64.87 -14.29
#